data_AF-A0A850MEL4-F1
#
_entry.id   AF-A0A850MEL4-F1
#
_cell.length_a   1.000
_cell.length_b   1.000
_cell.length_c   1.000
_cell.angle_alpha   90.00
_cell.angle_beta   90.00
_cell.angle_gamma   90.00
#
_symmetry.space_group_name_H-M   'P 1'
#
loop_
_entity.id
_entity.type
_entity.pdbx_description
1 polymer ?
#
loop_
_entity_poly.entity_id
_entity_poly.type
_entity_poly.pdbx_seq_one_letter_code
_entity_poly.pdbx_strand_id
1 'polypeptide(L)'
;MIIKNKIEHYFFFSQKSGQINLTPDFNGKEIHDPPKFHVGIAGNPNCVPLEAEILKLGRKIESGAEFVQTQVIYDVELTKTFLKEMERYKFPILIGIFPIESYGVAA
;
A
#
# COMPACT_ATOMS: atom_id res chain seq x y z
N MET A 1 26.24 13.42 -15.69
CA MET A 1 25.07 12.64 -16.19
C MET A 1 24.89 11.46 -15.25
N ILE A 2 24.10 11.61 -14.18
CA ILE A 2 23.93 10.59 -13.14
C ILE A 2 22.82 9.65 -13.58
N ILE A 3 23.16 8.39 -13.74
CA ILE A 3 22.32 7.30 -14.25
C ILE A 3 21.22 7.03 -13.23
N LYS A 4 19.96 7.35 -13.58
CA LYS A 4 18.78 6.91 -12.82
C LYS A 4 18.65 5.40 -13.00
N ASN A 5 19.07 4.63 -11.99
CA ASN A 5 18.84 3.19 -11.96
C ASN A 5 17.34 2.94 -11.78
N LYS A 6 16.69 2.59 -12.89
CA LYS A 6 15.31 2.14 -12.96
C LYS A 6 15.33 0.69 -12.46
N ILE A 7 15.05 0.48 -11.18
CA ILE A 7 14.99 -0.85 -10.58
C ILE A 7 13.72 -1.52 -11.14
N GLU A 8 13.89 -2.57 -11.94
CA GLU A 8 12.80 -3.41 -12.40
C GLU A 8 12.41 -4.34 -11.24
N HIS A 9 11.19 -4.17 -10.71
CA HIS A 9 10.72 -4.84 -9.49
C HIS A 9 10.02 -6.17 -9.82
N TYR A 10 10.51 -7.27 -9.25
CA TYR A 10 9.96 -8.63 -9.36
C TYR A 10 9.78 -9.24 -7.94
N PHE A 11 8.56 -9.62 -7.50
CA PHE A 11 8.33 -10.17 -6.14
C PHE A 11 7.16 -11.15 -5.97
N PHE A 12 7.35 -12.22 -5.18
CA PHE A 12 6.30 -13.00 -4.50
C PHE A 12 6.50 -12.89 -2.98
N PHE A 13 5.42 -12.63 -2.22
CA PHE A 13 5.50 -12.23 -0.81
C PHE A 13 5.52 -13.45 0.13
N SER A 14 6.58 -13.61 0.94
CA SER A 14 6.58 -14.47 2.13
C SER A 14 6.88 -13.62 3.37
N GLN A 15 5.91 -13.57 4.29
CA GLN A 15 5.82 -12.70 5.48
C GLN A 15 6.86 -12.97 6.59
N LYS A 16 8.03 -13.56 6.30
CA LYS A 16 9.08 -13.76 7.32
C LYS A 16 10.35 -13.03 6.92
N SER A 17 10.70 -12.02 7.71
CA SER A 17 11.88 -11.14 7.60
C SER A 17 11.83 -10.22 6.38
N GLY A 18 11.95 -8.91 6.60
CA GLY A 18 11.90 -7.87 5.56
C GLY A 18 13.10 -7.87 4.59
N GLN A 19 13.45 -9.04 4.07
CA GLN A 19 14.32 -9.23 2.92
C GLN A 19 13.48 -9.71 1.74
N ILE A 20 13.79 -9.12 0.60
CA ILE A 20 13.11 -9.32 -0.66
C ILE A 20 14.03 -10.22 -1.51
N ASN A 21 13.67 -11.51 -1.67
CA ASN A 21 14.38 -12.50 -2.49
C ASN A 21 13.53 -13.05 -3.65
N LEU A 22 14.18 -13.32 -4.80
CA LEU A 22 13.58 -13.96 -5.98
C LEU A 22 13.40 -15.47 -5.75
N THR A 23 12.19 -16.00 -5.94
CA THR A 23 11.91 -17.44 -5.85
C THR A 23 11.58 -18.02 -7.23
N PRO A 24 11.98 -19.27 -7.53
CA PRO A 24 11.48 -20.02 -8.68
C PRO A 24 9.94 -20.19 -8.61
N ASP A 25 9.32 -20.67 -9.69
CA ASP A 25 7.89 -21.03 -9.68
C ASP A 25 7.56 -22.05 -8.57
N PHE A 26 6.26 -22.35 -8.37
CA PHE A 26 5.83 -23.34 -7.37
C PHE A 26 6.46 -24.74 -7.53
N ASN A 27 7.06 -25.04 -8.68
CA ASN A 27 7.73 -26.29 -9.03
C ASN A 27 9.26 -26.17 -9.15
N GLY A 28 9.87 -25.05 -8.74
CA GLY A 28 11.32 -24.87 -8.81
C GLY A 28 11.87 -24.44 -10.19
N LYS A 29 11.02 -24.12 -11.17
CA LYS A 29 11.43 -23.70 -12.51
C LYS A 29 11.61 -22.19 -12.59
N GLU A 30 12.57 -21.75 -13.41
CA GLU A 30 12.71 -20.35 -13.76
C GLU A 30 11.45 -19.85 -14.49
N ILE A 31 10.98 -18.67 -14.09
CA ILE A 31 9.86 -18.00 -14.74
C ILE A 31 10.43 -17.19 -15.90
N HIS A 32 10.24 -17.67 -17.13
CA HIS A 32 10.52 -16.87 -18.32
C HIS A 32 9.44 -15.78 -18.45
N ASP A 33 9.85 -14.51 -18.37
CA ASP A 33 8.99 -13.32 -18.32
C ASP A 33 8.11 -13.20 -17.05
N PRO A 34 8.71 -12.90 -15.89
CA PRO A 34 7.97 -12.77 -14.64
C PRO A 34 6.96 -11.61 -14.69
N PRO A 35 5.77 -11.77 -14.07
CA PRO A 35 4.76 -10.73 -14.04
C PRO A 35 5.28 -9.48 -13.32
N LYS A 36 4.91 -8.31 -13.85
CA LYS A 36 5.18 -7.02 -13.22
C LYS A 36 4.10 -6.75 -12.18
N PHE A 37 4.52 -6.41 -10.96
CA PHE A 37 3.61 -6.11 -9.86
C PHE A 37 3.56 -4.62 -9.58
N HIS A 38 2.37 -4.15 -9.22
CA HIS A 38 2.19 -2.81 -8.64
C HIS A 38 2.25 -2.89 -7.12
N VAL A 39 3.06 -2.04 -6.48
CA VAL A 39 3.28 -2.06 -5.02
C VAL A 39 2.42 -1.01 -4.33
N GLY A 40 1.39 -1.44 -3.62
CA GLY A 40 0.55 -0.59 -2.79
C GLY A 40 0.96 -0.58 -1.31
N ILE A 41 0.50 0.43 -0.57
CA ILE A 41 0.67 0.53 0.89
C ILE A 41 -0.67 0.70 1.61
N ALA A 42 -0.79 0.10 2.80
CA ALA A 42 -1.97 0.29 3.64
C ALA A 42 -1.94 1.66 4.35
N GLY A 43 -3.07 2.36 4.32
CA GLY A 43 -3.32 3.58 5.10
C GLY A 43 -4.49 3.41 6.07
N ASN A 44 -4.41 4.02 7.25
CA ASN A 44 -5.49 3.99 8.23
C ASN A 44 -6.01 5.41 8.54
N PRO A 45 -7.12 5.85 7.91
CA PRO A 45 -7.75 7.13 8.21
C PRO A 45 -8.15 7.27 9.69
N ASN A 46 -8.46 6.17 10.39
CA ASN A 46 -8.92 6.17 11.78
C ASN A 46 -7.79 6.30 12.81
N CYS A 47 -6.55 6.56 12.38
CA CYS A 47 -5.41 6.68 13.28
C CYS A 47 -5.50 7.96 14.12
N VAL A 48 -5.17 7.85 15.41
CA VAL A 48 -5.09 8.98 16.34
C VAL A 48 -3.68 9.01 16.95
N PRO A 49 -2.89 10.07 16.72
CA PRO A 49 -3.19 11.24 15.89
C PRO A 49 -3.07 10.95 14.39
N LEU A 50 -3.97 11.53 13.58
CA LEU A 50 -3.99 11.37 12.12
C LEU A 50 -2.67 11.80 11.46
N GLU A 51 -2.06 12.88 11.95
CA GLU A 51 -0.78 13.42 11.49
C GLU A 51 0.32 12.35 11.41
N ALA A 52 0.38 11.45 12.41
CA ALA A 52 1.39 10.40 12.44
C ALA A 52 1.21 9.40 11.30
N GLU A 53 -0.04 9.11 10.92
CA GLU A 53 -0.34 8.27 9.76
C GLU A 53 0.08 8.95 8.46
N ILE A 54 -0.24 10.23 8.28
CA ILE A 54 0.11 11.00 7.08
C ILE A 54 1.64 11.03 6.89
N LEU A 55 2.40 11.30 7.95
CA LEU A 55 3.87 11.30 7.90
C LEU A 55 4.47 9.90 7.64
N LYS A 56 3.82 8.84 8.14
CA LYS A 56 4.23 7.47 7.85
C LYS A 56 3.97 7.11 6.38
N LEU A 57 2.82 7.52 5.84
CA LEU A 57 2.48 7.30 4.44
C LEU A 57 3.41 8.07 3.52
N GLY A 58 3.73 9.34 3.83
CA GLY A 58 4.70 10.13 3.06
C GLY A 58 6.05 9.43 2.89
N ARG A 59 6.62 8.91 3.98
CA ARG A 59 7.89 8.15 3.93
C ARG A 59 7.82 6.89 3.07
N LYS A 60 6.66 6.21 3.06
CA LYS A 60 6.44 5.02 2.22
C LYS A 60 6.24 5.38 0.74
N ILE A 61 5.59 6.50 0.45
CA ILE A 61 5.45 7.05 -0.90
C ILE A 61 6.84 7.37 -1.46
N GLU A 62 7.69 8.04 -0.68
CA GLU A 62 9.09 8.33 -1.05
C GLU A 62 9.92 7.06 -1.29
N SER A 63 9.53 5.93 -0.70
CA SER A 63 10.19 4.64 -0.87
C SER A 63 9.79 3.89 -2.15
N GLY A 64 8.91 4.46 -2.99
CA GLY A 64 8.54 3.89 -4.28
C GLY A 64 7.23 3.09 -4.29
N ALA A 65 6.35 3.29 -3.31
CA ALA A 65 4.98 2.81 -3.43
C ALA A 65 4.28 3.46 -4.66
N GLU A 66 3.21 2.83 -5.14
CA GLU A 66 2.46 3.31 -6.31
C GLU A 66 1.02 3.74 -5.98
N PHE A 67 0.45 3.26 -4.88
CA PHE A 67 -0.86 3.69 -4.38
C PHE A 67 -1.03 3.42 -2.89
N VAL A 68 -1.97 4.12 -2.26
CA VAL A 68 -2.45 3.82 -0.90
C VAL A 68 -3.78 3.10 -1.00
N GLN A 69 -3.96 2.00 -0.26
CA GLN A 69 -5.27 1.41 -0.02
C GLN A 69 -5.64 1.61 1.44
N THR A 70 -6.80 2.21 1.71
CA THR A 70 -7.21 2.42 3.10
C THR A 70 -7.71 1.13 3.73
N GLN A 71 -7.56 1.00 5.05
CA GLN A 71 -8.42 0.12 5.84
C GLN A 71 -9.89 0.50 5.62
N VAL A 72 -10.80 -0.39 6.02
CA VAL A 72 -12.24 -0.14 5.93
C VAL A 72 -12.59 1.15 6.67
N ILE A 73 -13.38 1.99 6.01
CA ILE A 73 -13.81 3.28 6.53
C ILE A 73 -15.33 3.32 6.61
N TYR A 74 -15.81 3.75 7.78
CA TYR A 74 -17.23 3.94 8.07
C TYR A 74 -17.57 5.40 8.35
N ASP A 75 -16.58 6.24 8.70
CA ASP A 75 -16.75 7.67 8.95
C ASP A 75 -16.30 8.49 7.72
N VAL A 76 -17.27 9.15 7.10
CA VAL A 76 -17.06 9.96 5.90
C VAL A 76 -16.29 11.25 6.20
N GLU A 77 -16.52 11.89 7.35
CA GLU A 77 -15.88 13.16 7.68
C GLU A 77 -14.40 12.97 8.03
N LEU A 78 -14.09 11.89 8.75
CA LEU A 78 -12.72 11.49 9.00
C LEU A 78 -12.01 11.10 7.68
N THR A 79 -12.71 10.41 6.77
CA THR A 79 -12.17 10.10 5.43
C THR A 79 -11.86 11.36 4.63
N LYS A 80 -12.76 12.36 4.62
CA LYS A 80 -12.52 13.65 3.93
C LYS A 80 -11.31 14.37 4.50
N THR A 81 -11.15 14.37 5.82
CA THR A 81 -10.00 14.99 6.49
C THR A 81 -8.70 14.29 6.07
N PHE A 82 -8.67 12.96 6.11
CA PHE A 82 -7.53 12.17 5.63
C PHE A 82 -7.18 12.47 4.17
N LEU A 83 -8.17 12.48 3.28
CA LEU A 83 -7.97 12.76 1.86
C LEU A 83 -7.38 14.16 1.63
N LYS A 84 -7.90 15.16 2.34
CA LYS A 84 -7.41 16.55 2.27
C LYS A 84 -5.94 16.65 2.68
N GLU A 85 -5.54 16.00 3.77
CA GLU A 85 -4.13 15.98 4.19
C GLU A 85 -3.23 15.27 3.18
N MET A 86 -3.74 14.20 2.56
CA MET A 86 -3.00 13.45 1.55
C MET A 86 -2.86 14.15 0.19
N GLU A 87 -3.66 15.19 -0.11
CA GLU A 87 -3.58 15.95 -1.37
C GLU A 87 -2.17 16.47 -1.65
N ARG A 88 -1.40 16.78 -0.59
CA ARG A 88 -0.02 17.27 -0.69
C ARG A 88 0.94 16.30 -1.40
N TYR A 89 0.62 15.00 -1.41
CA TYR A 89 1.43 13.99 -2.08
C TYR A 89 1.01 13.74 -3.53
N LYS A 90 -0.16 14.24 -3.97
CA LYS A 90 -0.74 14.00 -5.30
C LYS A 90 -0.70 12.52 -5.70
N PHE A 91 -1.05 11.66 -4.76
CA PHE A 91 -0.81 10.23 -4.81
C PHE A 91 -2.14 9.48 -4.87
N PRO A 92 -2.27 8.39 -5.66
CA PRO A 92 -3.54 7.70 -5.81
C PRO A 92 -3.93 6.96 -4.52
N ILE A 93 -5.20 7.09 -4.14
CA ILE A 93 -5.78 6.51 -2.92
C ILE A 93 -7.00 5.68 -3.31
N LEU A 94 -7.00 4.41 -2.90
CA LEU A 94 -8.11 3.48 -3.02
C LEU A 94 -8.84 3.40 -1.67
N ILE A 95 -10.10 3.82 -1.65
CA ILE A 95 -10.96 3.81 -0.47
C ILE A 95 -11.48 2.40 -0.24
N GLY A 96 -11.12 1.82 0.90
CA GLY A 96 -11.62 0.53 1.37
C GLY A 96 -13.05 0.65 1.91
N ILE A 97 -14.02 0.13 1.15
CA ILE A 97 -15.43 0.04 1.58
C ILE A 97 -15.75 -1.44 1.80
N PHE A 98 -16.29 -1.76 2.97
CA PHE A 98 -16.76 -3.10 3.28
C PHE A 98 -18.23 -3.02 3.73
N PRO A 99 -19.17 -3.61 2.98
CA PRO A 99 -20.57 -3.66 3.38
C PRO A 99 -20.73 -4.47 4.67
N ILE A 100 -21.39 -3.88 5.68
CA ILE A 100 -21.70 -4.58 6.94
C ILE A 100 -22.97 -5.41 6.73
N GLU A 101 -22.86 -6.73 6.76
CA GLU A 101 -24.02 -7.64 6.71
C GLU A 101 -24.66 -7.83 8.10
N SER A 102 -23.85 -7.80 9.16
CA SER A 102 -24.32 -7.85 10.54
C SER A 102 -23.26 -7.26 11.49
N TYR A 103 -23.69 -6.84 12.68
CA TYR A 103 -22.78 -6.27 13.69
C TYR A 103 -21.63 -7.21 14.05
N GLY A 104 -21.87 -8.53 14.09
CA GLY A 104 -20.84 -9.53 14.42
C GLY A 104 -19.73 -9.69 13.38
N VAL A 105 -19.94 -9.22 12.15
CA VAL A 105 -18.97 -9.28 11.04
C VAL A 105 -18.14 -7.99 10.95
N ALA A 106 -18.57 -6.91 11.61
CA ALA A 106 -17.96 -5.58 11.50
C ALA A 106 -16.76 -5.36 12.45
N ALA A 107 -16.26 -6.41 13.11
CA ALA A 107 -15.21 -6.33 14.15
C ALA A 107 -13.79 -6.40 13.59
#